data_AF-A0A1H1XVC3-F1
#
_entry.id   AF-A0A1H1XVC3-F1
#
_cell.length_a   1.000
_cell.length_b   1.000
_cell.length_c   1.000
_cell.angle_alpha   90.00
_cell.angle_beta   90.00
_cell.angle_gamma   90.00
#
_symmetry.space_group_name_H-M   'P 1'
#
loop_
_entity.id
_entity.type
_entity.pdbx_description
1 polymer ?
#
loop_
_entity_poly.entity_id
_entity_poly.type
_entity_poly.pdbx_seq_one_letter_code
_entity_poly.pdbx_strand_id
1 'polypeptide(L)'
;MSGTPTLANTRNEAAPTNPFLRWFMPAVPLARVAVFRMFIYVFIIIDVLTISGDVIAHGWTPEFYQPLWLARFLHIPAVSVLGAQILLTLIIVFSLLAAAGILQRLSGWAVAISFGAWMFYTQGYGYVAHDHMALVIAAFVLPTIGAARFRDVGTASAKAGWALRIVQIAVVLTYFYSVVMKWIASGNITHWANGAVIIWALMRRGAEWSKPFLEMPGLLIAAQWATLVFEFLSPVVLFLKDKWLYGAVAFFFLFHLMTYLALGIHFLPTVICWAAFLPLEKLVPKRFTSTGTA
;
A
#
# COMPACT_ATOMS: atom_id res chain seq x y z
N MET A 1 -27.66 41.13 -24.79
CA MET A 1 -27.26 40.53 -23.50
C MET A 1 -27.88 39.14 -23.42
N SER A 2 -27.22 38.16 -24.03
CA SER A 2 -27.65 36.76 -24.05
C SER A 2 -26.94 36.03 -22.91
N GLY A 3 -27.72 35.61 -21.91
CA GLY A 3 -27.23 34.83 -20.79
C GLY A 3 -26.71 33.47 -21.26
N THR A 4 -25.45 33.19 -20.96
CA THR A 4 -24.79 31.91 -21.17
C THR A 4 -25.40 30.88 -20.20
N PRO A 5 -25.93 29.74 -20.68
CA PRO A 5 -26.41 28.70 -19.77
C PRO A 5 -25.20 28.02 -19.11
N THR A 6 -25.13 28.12 -17.79
CA THR A 6 -24.14 27.44 -16.94
C THR A 6 -24.36 25.92 -17.02
N LEU A 7 -23.55 25.24 -17.83
CA LEU A 7 -23.45 23.78 -17.81
C LEU A 7 -22.65 23.35 -16.57
N ALA A 8 -23.35 23.01 -15.48
CA ALA A 8 -22.77 22.30 -14.35
C ALA A 8 -23.75 21.23 -13.85
N ASN A 9 -24.20 20.35 -14.75
CA ASN A 9 -24.90 19.12 -14.36
C ASN A 9 -23.86 18.02 -14.06
N THR A 10 -23.03 18.25 -13.04
CA THR A 10 -22.24 17.19 -12.42
C THR A 10 -23.19 16.24 -11.72
N ARG A 11 -23.29 14.98 -12.18
CA ARG A 11 -23.96 13.91 -11.42
C ARG A 11 -23.12 13.60 -10.18
N ASN A 12 -23.24 14.43 -9.16
CA ASN A 12 -22.70 14.14 -7.85
C ASN A 12 -23.65 13.14 -7.17
N GLU A 13 -23.13 12.02 -6.69
CA GLU A 13 -23.84 11.23 -5.68
C GLU A 13 -24.18 12.16 -4.51
N ALA A 14 -25.43 12.11 -4.02
CA ALA A 14 -25.84 12.92 -2.88
C ALA A 14 -24.92 12.63 -1.68
N ALA A 15 -24.34 13.68 -1.09
CA ALA A 15 -23.41 13.52 0.01
C ALA A 15 -24.13 12.89 1.22
N PRO A 16 -23.52 11.91 1.92
CA PRO A 16 -24.13 11.32 3.12
C PRO A 16 -24.40 12.40 4.18
N THR A 17 -25.54 12.35 4.85
CA THR A 17 -25.83 13.25 5.98
C THR A 17 -25.03 12.87 7.23
N ASN A 18 -24.74 11.58 7.41
CA ASN A 18 -23.98 11.05 8.53
C ASN A 18 -22.49 11.49 8.46
N PRO A 19 -21.94 12.15 9.52
CA PRO A 19 -20.53 12.57 9.58
C PRO A 19 -19.52 11.42 9.39
N PHE A 20 -19.80 10.23 9.94
CA PHE A 20 -18.96 9.06 9.76
C PHE A 20 -18.90 8.63 8.30
N LEU A 21 -20.05 8.55 7.62
CA LEU A 21 -20.10 8.17 6.20
C LEU A 21 -19.41 9.22 5.31
N ARG A 22 -19.50 10.51 5.64
CA ARG A 22 -18.75 11.56 4.94
C ARG A 22 -17.23 11.39 5.07
N TRP A 23 -16.76 10.98 6.24
CA TRP A 23 -15.34 10.70 6.45
C TRP A 23 -14.90 9.38 5.80
N PHE A 24 -15.71 8.33 5.91
CA PHE A 24 -15.38 6.98 5.47
C PHE A 24 -15.53 6.78 3.95
N MET A 25 -16.50 7.44 3.33
CA MET A 25 -16.79 7.33 1.90
C MET A 25 -16.88 8.73 1.24
N PRO A 26 -15.82 9.56 1.32
CA PRO A 26 -15.86 10.89 0.73
C PRO A 26 -16.03 10.79 -0.79
N ALA A 27 -16.84 11.64 -1.41
CA ALA A 27 -16.92 11.67 -2.87
C ALA A 27 -15.59 12.20 -3.43
N VAL A 28 -14.86 11.36 -4.17
CA VAL A 28 -13.56 11.72 -4.78
C VAL A 28 -13.58 11.51 -6.29
N PRO A 29 -12.79 12.26 -7.08
CA PRO A 29 -12.71 12.08 -8.52
C PRO A 29 -12.30 10.66 -8.92
N LEU A 30 -13.01 10.06 -9.88
CA LEU A 30 -12.66 8.74 -10.43
C LEU A 30 -11.27 8.74 -11.09
N ALA A 31 -10.83 9.88 -11.65
CA ALA A 31 -9.48 10.03 -12.16
C ALA A 31 -8.39 9.80 -11.10
N ARG A 32 -8.63 10.15 -9.83
CA ARG A 32 -7.70 9.88 -8.71
C ARG A 32 -7.45 8.37 -8.57
N VAL A 33 -8.54 7.60 -8.64
CA VAL A 33 -8.47 6.12 -8.62
C VAL A 33 -7.76 5.58 -9.84
N ALA A 34 -7.99 6.14 -11.03
CA ALA A 34 -7.32 5.67 -12.24
C ALA A 34 -5.78 5.82 -12.14
N VAL A 35 -5.29 6.93 -11.60
CA VAL A 35 -3.85 7.13 -11.34
C VAL A 35 -3.34 6.20 -10.24
N PHE A 36 -4.07 6.11 -9.11
CA PHE A 36 -3.71 5.21 -8.03
C PHE A 36 -3.61 3.76 -8.49
N ARG A 37 -4.61 3.30 -9.26
CA ARG A 37 -4.69 1.98 -9.87
C ARG A 37 -3.47 1.68 -10.73
N MET A 38 -3.02 2.64 -11.54
CA MET A 38 -1.83 2.49 -12.36
C MET A 38 -0.58 2.29 -11.49
N PHE A 39 -0.38 3.12 -10.46
CA PHE A 39 0.75 2.96 -9.54
C PHE A 39 0.74 1.59 -8.85
N ILE A 40 -0.40 1.15 -8.33
CA ILE A 40 -0.52 -0.11 -7.60
C ILE A 40 -0.25 -1.31 -8.52
N TYR A 41 -0.88 -1.38 -9.70
CA TYR A 41 -0.69 -2.55 -10.56
C TYR A 41 0.69 -2.60 -11.22
N VAL A 42 1.29 -1.45 -11.55
CA VAL A 42 2.69 -1.42 -12.01
C VAL A 42 3.62 -1.85 -10.88
N PHE A 43 3.37 -1.38 -9.65
CA PHE A 43 4.18 -1.78 -8.50
C PHE A 43 4.04 -3.28 -8.19
N ILE A 44 2.85 -3.87 -8.29
CA ILE A 44 2.66 -5.32 -8.11
C ILE A 44 3.56 -6.12 -9.07
N ILE A 45 3.73 -5.66 -10.31
CA ILE A 45 4.66 -6.31 -11.27
C ILE A 45 6.10 -6.22 -10.75
N ILE A 46 6.54 -5.04 -10.31
CA ILE A 46 7.87 -4.84 -9.75
C ILE A 46 8.07 -5.74 -8.53
N ASP A 47 7.07 -5.79 -7.65
CA ASP A 47 7.08 -6.57 -6.42
C ASP A 47 7.34 -8.06 -6.68
N VAL A 48 6.52 -8.71 -7.49
CA VAL A 48 6.64 -10.16 -7.76
C VAL A 48 7.88 -10.52 -8.58
N LEU A 49 8.50 -9.54 -9.25
CA LEU A 49 9.74 -9.75 -10.00
C LEU A 49 11.01 -9.47 -9.17
N THR A 50 10.91 -8.72 -8.07
CA THR A 50 12.11 -8.23 -7.37
C THR A 50 12.07 -8.40 -5.84
N ILE A 51 10.93 -8.15 -5.21
CA ILE A 51 10.78 -8.12 -3.75
C ILE A 51 10.25 -9.46 -3.24
N SER A 52 9.16 -9.97 -3.84
CA SER A 52 8.51 -11.22 -3.49
C SER A 52 8.75 -12.31 -4.55
N GLY A 53 9.90 -12.26 -5.23
CA GLY A 53 10.26 -13.16 -6.35
C GLY A 53 10.58 -14.61 -5.98
N ASP A 54 10.47 -14.97 -4.71
CA ASP A 54 10.84 -16.28 -4.12
C ASP A 54 9.85 -17.41 -4.45
N VAL A 55 8.61 -17.10 -4.86
CA VAL A 55 7.54 -18.09 -5.04
C VAL A 55 7.86 -19.17 -6.08
N ILE A 56 8.64 -18.86 -7.12
CA ILE A 56 9.09 -19.86 -8.09
C ILE A 56 10.08 -20.84 -7.45
N ALA A 57 11.00 -20.34 -6.62
CA ALA A 57 11.97 -21.18 -5.91
C ALA A 57 11.30 -22.09 -4.87
N HIS A 58 10.23 -21.61 -4.22
CA HIS A 58 9.40 -22.41 -3.31
C HIS A 58 8.81 -23.65 -3.98
N GLY A 59 8.57 -23.61 -5.29
CA GLY A 59 8.09 -24.76 -6.07
C GLY A 59 9.04 -25.95 -6.11
N TRP A 60 10.31 -25.77 -5.77
CA TRP A 60 11.33 -26.83 -5.67
C TRP A 60 11.46 -27.42 -4.27
N THR A 61 10.83 -26.82 -3.26
CA THR A 61 10.97 -27.22 -1.85
C THR A 61 9.61 -27.32 -1.13
N PRO A 62 8.64 -28.06 -1.69
CA PRO A 62 7.28 -28.14 -1.14
C PRO A 62 7.22 -28.62 0.32
N GLU A 63 8.23 -29.35 0.79
CA GLU A 63 8.37 -29.84 2.16
C GLU A 63 8.45 -28.74 3.23
N PHE A 64 8.87 -27.52 2.86
CA PHE A 64 8.94 -26.39 3.80
C PHE A 64 7.65 -25.55 3.85
N TYR A 65 6.62 -25.92 3.09
CA TYR A 65 5.38 -25.17 3.07
C TYR A 65 4.61 -25.28 4.39
N GLN A 66 4.49 -24.15 5.08
CA GLN A 66 3.75 -23.94 6.31
C GLN A 66 2.65 -22.89 6.04
N PRO A 67 1.50 -23.31 5.46
CA PRO A 67 0.44 -22.41 5.03
C PRO A 67 -0.07 -21.51 6.15
N LEU A 68 -0.38 -20.25 5.83
CA LEU A 68 -1.11 -19.33 6.72
C LEU A 68 -2.50 -19.88 7.07
N TRP A 69 -3.11 -19.37 8.14
CA TRP A 69 -4.41 -19.88 8.63
C TRP A 69 -5.48 -19.96 7.52
N LEU A 70 -5.63 -18.93 6.69
CA LEU A 70 -6.60 -18.92 5.61
C LEU A 70 -6.25 -19.91 4.48
N ALA A 71 -4.96 -20.04 4.14
CA ALA A 71 -4.50 -21.03 3.17
C ALA A 71 -4.74 -22.47 3.67
N ARG A 72 -4.56 -22.73 4.98
CA ARG A 72 -4.92 -24.00 5.62
C ARG A 72 -6.41 -24.28 5.52
N PHE A 73 -7.24 -23.30 5.87
CA PHE A 73 -8.69 -23.43 5.80
C PHE A 73 -9.19 -23.72 4.37
N LEU A 74 -8.58 -23.07 3.37
CA LEU A 74 -8.89 -23.26 1.96
C LEU A 74 -8.19 -24.50 1.35
N HIS A 75 -7.41 -25.25 2.12
CA HIS A 75 -6.66 -26.42 1.67
C HIS A 75 -5.77 -26.13 0.45
N ILE A 76 -5.15 -24.95 0.42
CA ILE A 76 -4.21 -24.57 -0.65
C ILE A 76 -2.95 -25.46 -0.50
N PRO A 77 -2.58 -26.27 -1.51
CA PRO A 77 -1.40 -27.11 -1.45
C PRO A 77 -0.12 -26.29 -1.63
N ALA A 78 1.05 -26.90 -1.40
CA ALA A 78 2.32 -26.28 -1.78
C ALA A 78 2.33 -25.99 -3.30
N VAL A 79 2.94 -24.87 -3.69
CA VAL A 79 3.01 -24.46 -5.10
C VAL A 79 3.97 -25.37 -5.86
N SER A 80 3.66 -25.68 -7.12
CA SER A 80 4.63 -26.30 -8.04
C SER A 80 5.35 -25.23 -8.86
N VAL A 81 6.51 -25.54 -9.42
CA VAL A 81 7.25 -24.60 -10.29
C VAL A 81 6.38 -24.08 -11.44
N LEU A 82 5.67 -24.98 -12.13
CA LEU A 82 4.75 -24.62 -13.20
C LEU A 82 3.59 -23.76 -12.68
N GLY A 83 3.02 -24.10 -11.51
CA GLY A 83 1.97 -23.32 -10.87
C GLY A 83 2.41 -21.89 -10.55
N ALA A 84 3.62 -21.72 -10.02
CA ALA A 84 4.20 -20.41 -9.74
C ALA A 84 4.45 -19.60 -11.02
N GLN A 85 4.94 -20.22 -12.09
CA GLN A 85 5.14 -19.55 -13.39
C GLN A 85 3.83 -19.09 -14.04
N ILE A 86 2.79 -19.95 -13.99
CA ILE A 86 1.44 -19.58 -14.43
C ILE A 86 0.95 -18.39 -13.60
N LEU A 87 1.08 -18.47 -12.27
CA LEU A 87 0.63 -17.40 -11.37
C LEU A 87 1.34 -16.07 -11.66
N LEU A 88 2.66 -16.07 -11.84
CA LEU A 88 3.43 -14.90 -12.23
C LEU A 88 2.92 -14.30 -13.55
N THR A 89 2.70 -15.15 -14.55
CA THR A 89 2.19 -14.73 -15.87
C THR A 89 0.82 -14.06 -15.74
N LEU A 90 -0.09 -14.65 -14.97
CA LEU A 90 -1.41 -14.07 -14.72
C LEU A 90 -1.30 -12.71 -14.02
N ILE A 91 -0.45 -12.59 -13.00
CA ILE A 91 -0.22 -11.32 -12.29
C ILE A 91 0.26 -10.25 -13.25
N ILE A 92 1.26 -10.53 -14.08
CA ILE A 92 1.83 -9.56 -15.02
C ILE A 92 0.79 -9.14 -16.05
N VAL A 93 0.15 -10.09 -16.73
CA VAL A 93 -0.81 -9.81 -17.79
C VAL A 93 -2.00 -9.00 -17.26
N PHE A 94 -2.62 -9.46 -16.17
CA PHE A 94 -3.79 -8.77 -15.64
C PHE A 94 -3.45 -7.46 -14.95
N SER A 95 -2.24 -7.29 -14.39
CA SER A 95 -1.79 -6.00 -13.86
C SER A 95 -1.60 -4.98 -14.97
N LEU A 96 -1.03 -5.38 -16.11
CA LEU A 96 -0.93 -4.50 -17.29
C LEU A 96 -2.30 -4.10 -17.82
N LEU A 97 -3.24 -5.05 -17.94
CA LEU A 97 -4.62 -4.76 -18.37
C LEU A 97 -5.33 -3.83 -17.38
N ALA A 98 -5.20 -4.07 -16.08
CA ALA A 98 -5.84 -3.27 -15.05
C ALA A 98 -5.23 -1.86 -14.96
N ALA A 99 -3.90 -1.72 -15.07
CA ALA A 99 -3.19 -0.44 -15.16
C ALA A 99 -3.65 0.36 -16.39
N ALA A 100 -3.75 -0.29 -17.56
CA ALA A 100 -4.26 0.30 -18.80
C ALA A 100 -5.77 0.64 -18.75
N GLY A 101 -6.49 0.12 -17.75
CA GLY A 101 -7.91 0.36 -17.60
C GLY A 101 -8.80 -0.50 -18.51
N ILE A 102 -8.31 -1.65 -18.96
CA ILE A 102 -9.01 -2.63 -19.79
C ILE A 102 -9.73 -3.65 -18.90
N LEU A 103 -11.02 -3.89 -19.17
CA LEU A 103 -11.88 -4.83 -18.42
C LEU A 103 -11.72 -4.71 -16.88
N GLN A 104 -11.70 -3.46 -16.38
CA GLN A 104 -11.15 -3.08 -15.07
C GLN A 104 -11.60 -3.93 -13.87
N ARG A 105 -12.86 -4.41 -13.86
CA ARG A 105 -13.34 -5.30 -12.80
C ARG A 105 -12.72 -6.68 -12.91
N LEU A 106 -12.75 -7.28 -14.10
CA LEU A 106 -12.23 -8.62 -14.34
C LEU A 106 -10.72 -8.65 -14.17
N SER A 107 -10.00 -7.72 -14.80
CA SER A 107 -8.54 -7.63 -14.67
C SER A 107 -8.13 -7.34 -13.21
N GLY A 108 -8.81 -6.43 -12.53
CA GLY A 108 -8.52 -6.15 -11.12
C GLY A 108 -8.79 -7.33 -10.19
N TRP A 109 -9.92 -8.04 -10.33
CA TRP A 109 -10.18 -9.25 -9.54
C TRP A 109 -9.20 -10.38 -9.86
N ALA A 110 -8.83 -10.55 -11.13
CA ALA A 110 -7.83 -11.52 -11.52
C ALA A 110 -6.47 -11.23 -10.86
N VAL A 111 -6.04 -9.96 -10.81
CA VAL A 111 -4.84 -9.57 -10.04
C VAL A 111 -5.05 -9.81 -8.55
N ALA A 112 -6.16 -9.39 -7.95
CA ALA A 112 -6.41 -9.56 -6.52
C ALA A 112 -6.28 -11.02 -6.08
N ILE A 113 -6.87 -11.94 -6.83
CA ILE A 113 -6.82 -13.38 -6.55
C ILE A 113 -5.41 -13.94 -6.79
N SER A 114 -4.80 -13.64 -7.94
CA SER A 114 -3.49 -14.18 -8.29
C SER A 114 -2.37 -13.63 -7.38
N PHE A 115 -2.34 -12.32 -7.15
CA PHE A 115 -1.42 -11.68 -6.21
C PHE A 115 -1.69 -12.11 -4.76
N GLY A 116 -2.95 -12.26 -4.36
CA GLY A 116 -3.30 -12.81 -3.04
C GLY A 116 -2.77 -14.23 -2.84
N ALA A 117 -2.88 -15.10 -3.86
CA ALA A 117 -2.29 -16.43 -3.85
C ALA A 117 -0.76 -16.38 -3.79
N TRP A 118 -0.13 -15.47 -4.54
CA TRP A 118 1.32 -15.26 -4.49
C TRP A 118 1.77 -14.87 -3.08
N MET A 119 1.01 -14.00 -2.41
CA MET A 119 1.25 -13.61 -1.03
C MET A 119 1.08 -14.76 -0.03
N PHE A 120 0.16 -15.70 -0.26
CA PHE A 120 0.11 -16.92 0.55
C PHE A 120 1.35 -17.79 0.36
N TYR A 121 1.89 -17.88 -0.85
CA TYR A 121 3.07 -18.70 -1.13
C TYR A 121 4.36 -18.07 -0.66
N THR A 122 4.56 -16.76 -0.76
CA THR A 122 5.76 -16.13 -0.18
C THR A 122 5.72 -16.22 1.35
N GLN A 123 4.55 -16.01 1.97
CA GLN A 123 4.45 -16.01 3.43
C GLN A 123 4.33 -17.40 4.07
N GLY A 124 3.96 -18.40 3.28
CA GLY A 124 3.87 -19.79 3.73
C GLY A 124 5.22 -20.47 3.95
N TYR A 125 6.35 -19.80 3.71
CA TYR A 125 7.70 -20.36 3.84
C TYR A 125 8.55 -19.64 4.90
N GLY A 126 7.87 -19.08 5.92
CA GLY A 126 8.52 -18.55 7.13
C GLY A 126 8.79 -17.04 7.13
N TYR A 127 8.46 -16.32 6.05
CA TYR A 127 8.57 -14.86 6.01
C TYR A 127 7.20 -14.18 6.12
N VAL A 128 6.94 -13.40 7.17
CA VAL A 128 5.67 -12.64 7.29
C VAL A 128 5.87 -11.21 6.82
N ALA A 129 5.38 -10.94 5.60
CA ALA A 129 5.52 -9.67 4.89
C ALA A 129 4.45 -8.64 5.32
N HIS A 130 4.53 -8.16 6.57
CA HIS A 130 3.56 -7.19 7.10
C HIS A 130 3.51 -5.87 6.30
N ASP A 131 4.62 -5.52 5.66
CA ASP A 131 4.75 -4.35 4.78
C ASP A 131 3.93 -4.46 3.48
N HIS A 132 3.48 -5.67 3.10
CA HIS A 132 2.64 -5.89 1.94
C HIS A 132 1.14 -5.77 2.24
N MET A 133 0.73 -5.66 3.52
CA MET A 133 -0.68 -5.66 3.91
C MET A 133 -1.49 -4.60 3.15
N ALA A 134 -1.03 -3.36 3.11
CA ALA A 134 -1.72 -2.27 2.43
C ALA A 134 -1.82 -2.50 0.90
N LEU A 135 -0.79 -3.11 0.30
CA LEU A 135 -0.76 -3.42 -1.13
C LEU A 135 -1.76 -4.52 -1.50
N VAL A 136 -1.83 -5.58 -0.69
CA VAL A 136 -2.83 -6.65 -0.83
C VAL A 136 -4.23 -6.06 -0.71
N ILE A 137 -4.49 -5.27 0.33
CA ILE A 137 -5.78 -4.61 0.50
C ILE A 137 -6.12 -3.72 -0.69
N ALA A 138 -5.17 -2.94 -1.21
CA ALA A 138 -5.37 -2.12 -2.40
C ALA A 138 -5.78 -2.96 -3.62
N ALA A 139 -5.12 -4.10 -3.86
CA ALA A 139 -5.47 -5.01 -4.95
C ALA A 139 -6.92 -5.53 -4.84
N PHE A 140 -7.41 -5.83 -3.63
CA PHE A 140 -8.77 -6.33 -3.40
C PHE A 140 -9.85 -5.25 -3.46
N VAL A 141 -9.57 -4.01 -3.05
CA VAL A 141 -10.60 -2.95 -3.04
C VAL A 141 -10.73 -2.20 -4.36
N LEU A 142 -9.64 -2.06 -5.14
CA LEU A 142 -9.67 -1.38 -6.43
C LEU A 142 -10.72 -1.93 -7.43
N PRO A 143 -10.89 -3.25 -7.64
CA PRO A 143 -11.87 -3.77 -8.59
C PRO A 143 -13.33 -3.51 -8.20
N THR A 144 -13.61 -3.22 -6.92
CA THR A 144 -14.98 -2.96 -6.44
C THR A 144 -15.58 -1.67 -7.03
N ILE A 145 -14.72 -0.70 -7.38
CA ILE A 145 -15.10 0.63 -7.85
C ILE A 145 -15.77 0.54 -9.24
N GLY A 146 -15.31 -0.37 -10.09
CA GLY A 146 -15.76 -0.47 -11.48
C GLY A 146 -14.99 0.47 -12.41
N ALA A 147 -15.71 1.13 -13.33
CA ALA A 147 -15.11 1.97 -14.35
C ALA A 147 -14.58 3.29 -13.76
N ALA A 148 -13.27 3.49 -13.84
CA ALA A 148 -12.58 4.72 -13.51
C ALA A 148 -11.49 5.00 -14.56
N ARG A 149 -11.61 6.11 -15.30
CA ARG A 149 -10.69 6.50 -16.37
C ARG A 149 -9.94 7.76 -16.00
N PHE A 150 -8.76 7.95 -16.58
CA PHE A 150 -7.94 9.16 -16.36
C PHE A 150 -8.67 10.46 -16.72
N ARG A 151 -9.63 10.40 -17.64
CA ARG A 151 -10.45 11.52 -18.10
C ARG A 151 -11.66 11.84 -17.19
N ASP A 152 -11.94 11.00 -16.19
CA ASP A 152 -13.09 11.18 -15.29
C ASP A 152 -12.75 12.11 -14.12
N VAL A 153 -12.21 13.29 -14.42
CA VAL A 153 -11.75 14.28 -13.42
C VAL A 153 -12.93 15.00 -12.77
N GLY A 154 -13.99 15.26 -13.54
CA GLY A 154 -15.22 15.92 -13.06
C GLY A 154 -16.24 14.98 -12.42
N THR A 155 -15.98 13.66 -12.40
CA THR A 155 -16.93 12.66 -11.89
C THR A 155 -16.48 12.17 -10.51
N ALA A 156 -17.21 12.57 -9.47
CA ALA A 156 -16.93 12.13 -8.10
C ALA A 156 -17.72 10.86 -7.75
N SER A 157 -17.13 9.98 -6.93
CA SER A 157 -17.79 8.75 -6.46
C SER A 157 -17.46 8.47 -4.99
N ALA A 158 -18.48 8.11 -4.20
CA ALA A 158 -18.31 7.68 -2.82
C ALA A 158 -17.67 6.28 -2.73
N LYS A 159 -17.93 5.41 -3.71
CA LYS A 159 -17.28 4.09 -3.82
C LYS A 159 -15.77 4.20 -4.01
N ALA A 160 -15.35 5.17 -4.83
CA ALA A 160 -13.93 5.50 -5.00
C ALA A 160 -13.31 6.00 -3.69
N GLY A 161 -14.02 6.86 -2.96
CA GLY A 161 -13.56 7.36 -1.66
C GLY A 161 -13.43 6.27 -0.61
N TRP A 162 -14.40 5.37 -0.54
CA TRP A 162 -14.36 4.19 0.31
C TRP A 162 -13.13 3.35 0.04
N ALA A 163 -12.87 3.00 -1.23
CA ALA A 163 -11.73 2.16 -1.58
C ALA A 163 -10.39 2.82 -1.20
N LEU A 164 -10.22 4.10 -1.49
CA LEU A 164 -9.03 4.84 -1.05
C LEU A 164 -8.93 4.92 0.48
N ARG A 165 -10.05 5.11 1.18
CA ARG A 165 -10.08 5.15 2.65
C ARG A 165 -9.67 3.82 3.26
N ILE A 166 -10.12 2.70 2.70
CA ILE A 166 -9.71 1.36 3.15
C ILE A 166 -8.20 1.18 2.99
N VAL A 167 -7.61 1.62 1.87
CA VAL A 167 -6.16 1.57 1.68
C VAL A 167 -5.44 2.47 2.69
N GLN A 168 -5.91 3.71 2.89
CA GLN A 168 -5.35 4.62 3.89
C GLN A 168 -5.36 4.02 5.30
N ILE A 169 -6.48 3.39 5.69
CA ILE A 169 -6.60 2.68 6.97
C ILE A 169 -5.59 1.53 7.02
N ALA A 170 -5.48 0.72 5.96
CA ALA A 170 -4.51 -0.37 5.93
C ALA A 170 -3.06 0.14 6.06
N VAL A 171 -2.70 1.24 5.39
CA VAL A 171 -1.37 1.87 5.51
C VAL A 171 -1.06 2.25 6.96
N VAL A 172 -1.96 2.95 7.65
CA VAL A 172 -1.69 3.35 9.05
C VAL A 172 -1.70 2.15 9.99
N LEU A 173 -2.56 1.16 9.73
CA LEU A 173 -2.60 -0.07 10.52
C LEU A 173 -1.32 -0.89 10.38
N THR A 174 -0.61 -0.83 9.25
CA THR A 174 0.72 -1.47 9.12
C THR A 174 1.68 -0.96 10.20
N TYR A 175 1.75 0.35 10.41
CA TYR A 175 2.63 0.94 11.43
C TYR A 175 2.09 0.70 12.84
N PHE A 176 0.80 0.96 13.06
CA PHE A 176 0.19 0.81 14.38
C PHE A 176 0.32 -0.62 14.90
N TYR A 177 -0.04 -1.63 14.09
CA TYR A 177 0.09 -3.02 14.51
C TYR A 177 1.54 -3.48 14.61
N SER A 178 2.49 -2.83 13.92
CA SER A 178 3.91 -3.09 14.14
C SER A 178 4.30 -2.81 15.59
N VAL A 179 3.84 -1.71 16.19
CA VAL A 179 4.08 -1.40 17.62
C VAL A 179 3.40 -2.42 18.54
N VAL A 180 2.15 -2.77 18.24
CA VAL A 180 1.41 -3.77 19.03
C VAL A 180 2.15 -5.10 19.02
N MET A 181 2.65 -5.55 17.86
CA MET A 181 3.40 -6.80 17.76
C MET A 181 4.76 -6.72 18.43
N LYS A 182 5.46 -5.57 18.37
CA LYS A 182 6.70 -5.33 19.13
C LYS A 182 6.45 -5.46 20.63
N TRP A 183 5.33 -4.94 21.14
CA TRP A 183 4.94 -5.11 22.54
C TRP A 183 4.67 -6.59 22.85
N ILE A 184 3.76 -7.24 22.12
CA ILE A 184 3.36 -8.63 22.39
C ILE A 184 4.57 -9.57 22.34
N ALA A 185 5.41 -9.46 21.30
CA ALA A 185 6.55 -10.35 21.10
C ALA A 185 7.68 -10.14 22.13
N SER A 186 7.82 -8.94 22.69
CA SER A 186 8.82 -8.63 23.72
C SER A 186 8.31 -8.80 25.15
N GLY A 187 7.00 -8.98 25.34
CA GLY A 187 6.32 -8.98 26.65
C GLY A 187 6.21 -7.60 27.31
N ASN A 188 7.17 -6.70 27.07
CA ASN A 188 7.16 -5.31 27.51
C ASN A 188 7.87 -4.44 26.48
N ILE A 189 7.19 -3.37 26.06
CA ILE A 189 7.69 -2.45 25.04
C ILE A 189 9.07 -1.84 25.38
N THR A 190 9.40 -1.67 26.66
CA THR A 190 10.72 -1.17 27.10
C THR A 190 11.86 -2.16 26.82
N HIS A 191 11.56 -3.47 26.75
CA HIS A 191 12.56 -4.48 26.34
C HIS A 191 12.81 -4.44 24.84
N TRP A 192 11.85 -4.00 24.04
CA TRP A 192 12.06 -3.77 22.62
C TRP A 192 12.84 -2.46 22.37
N ALA A 193 12.50 -1.40 23.11
CA ALA A 193 13.02 -0.04 22.97
C ALA A 193 14.29 0.26 23.81
N ASN A 194 15.24 -0.67 23.83
CA ASN A 194 16.47 -0.60 24.64
C ASN A 194 17.76 -0.38 23.85
N GLY A 195 17.65 -0.10 22.55
CA GLY A 195 18.73 0.11 21.58
C GLY A 195 19.16 -1.16 20.83
N ALA A 196 18.95 -2.34 21.41
CA ALA A 196 19.56 -3.59 20.93
C ALA A 196 19.15 -3.96 19.49
N VAL A 197 17.90 -3.72 19.11
CA VAL A 197 17.42 -4.06 17.75
C VAL A 197 18.08 -3.18 16.69
N ILE A 198 18.24 -1.88 16.96
CA ILE A 198 18.93 -0.98 16.00
C ILE A 198 20.42 -1.30 15.96
N ILE A 199 21.06 -1.58 17.10
CA ILE A 199 22.47 -2.02 17.15
C ILE A 199 22.66 -3.26 16.29
N TRP A 200 21.83 -4.29 16.50
CA TRP A 200 21.89 -5.53 15.72
C TRP A 200 21.68 -5.28 14.22
N ALA A 201 20.73 -4.42 13.86
CA ALA A 201 20.48 -4.06 12.46
C ALA A 201 21.67 -3.35 11.82
N LEU A 202 22.28 -2.38 12.51
CA LEU A 202 23.47 -1.66 12.05
C LEU A 202 24.69 -2.58 11.93
N MET A 203 24.91 -3.49 12.89
CA MET A 203 26.01 -4.45 12.82
C MET A 203 25.86 -5.43 11.66
N ARG A 204 24.63 -5.89 11.39
CA ARG A 204 24.36 -6.89 10.35
C ARG A 204 24.29 -6.31 8.94
N ARG A 205 23.75 -5.10 8.80
CA ARG A 205 23.36 -4.52 7.49
C ARG A 205 23.70 -3.03 7.32
N GLY A 206 24.27 -2.39 8.34
CA GLY A 206 24.51 -0.95 8.33
C GLY A 206 25.48 -0.52 7.24
N ALA A 207 25.11 0.52 6.49
CA ALA A 207 26.02 1.21 5.59
C ALA A 207 27.18 1.83 6.38
N GLU A 208 28.37 1.96 5.77
CA GLU A 208 29.57 2.46 6.46
C GLU A 208 29.34 3.82 7.15
N TRP A 209 28.57 4.71 6.54
CA TRP A 209 28.26 6.03 7.11
C TRP A 209 27.38 5.95 8.37
N SER A 210 26.62 4.85 8.54
CA SER A 210 25.69 4.65 9.66
C SER A 210 26.35 3.93 10.85
N LYS A 211 27.47 3.23 10.63
CA LYS A 211 28.18 2.49 11.70
C LYS A 211 28.70 3.36 12.84
N PRO A 212 29.16 4.61 12.63
CA PRO A 212 29.55 5.49 13.74
C PRO A 212 28.44 5.72 14.79
N PHE A 213 27.16 5.54 14.44
CA PHE A 213 26.07 5.63 15.43
C PHE A 213 26.09 4.53 16.49
N LEU A 214 26.83 3.43 16.27
CA LEU A 214 27.04 2.38 17.28
C LEU A 214 27.74 2.90 18.54
N GLU A 215 28.51 3.98 18.42
CA GLU A 215 29.18 4.64 19.56
C GLU A 215 28.25 5.60 20.33
N MET A 216 27.00 5.76 19.87
CA MET A 216 26.02 6.68 20.43
C MET A 216 24.78 5.95 20.98
N PRO A 217 24.90 5.11 22.03
CA PRO A 217 23.80 4.26 22.49
C PRO A 217 22.54 5.04 22.91
N GLY A 218 22.71 6.23 23.51
CA GLY A 218 21.59 7.11 23.85
C GLY A 218 20.79 7.57 22.63
N LEU A 219 21.46 7.83 21.50
CA LEU A 219 20.80 8.19 20.24
C LEU A 219 19.99 7.02 19.68
N LEU A 220 20.53 5.80 19.75
CA LEU A 220 19.84 4.59 19.25
C LEU A 220 18.60 4.25 20.06
N ILE A 221 18.67 4.41 21.39
CA ILE A 221 17.51 4.27 22.28
C ILE A 221 16.46 5.33 21.93
N ALA A 222 16.87 6.61 21.82
CA ALA A 222 15.95 7.69 21.47
C ALA A 222 15.30 7.46 20.09
N ALA A 223 16.05 6.98 19.10
CA ALA A 223 15.54 6.67 17.77
C ALA A 223 14.51 5.53 17.78
N GLN A 224 14.69 4.48 18.60
CA GLN A 224 13.67 3.45 18.77
C GLN A 224 12.39 4.00 19.40
N TRP A 225 12.50 4.79 20.46
CA TRP A 225 11.34 5.40 21.09
C TRP A 225 10.60 6.35 20.15
N ALA A 226 11.35 7.18 19.40
CA ALA A 226 10.77 8.03 18.37
C ALA A 226 10.01 7.18 17.33
N THR A 227 10.62 6.10 16.84
CA THR A 227 9.98 5.17 15.89
C THR A 227 8.68 4.61 16.45
N LEU A 228 8.69 4.11 17.68
CA LEU A 228 7.49 3.58 18.34
C LEU A 228 6.38 4.62 18.46
N VAL A 229 6.72 5.84 18.88
CA VAL A 229 5.73 6.93 19.00
C VAL A 229 5.12 7.26 17.64
N PHE A 230 5.93 7.42 16.59
CA PHE A 230 5.43 7.75 15.26
C PHE A 230 4.59 6.63 14.65
N GLU A 231 5.00 5.38 14.82
CA GLU A 231 4.25 4.22 14.36
C GLU A 231 2.91 4.09 15.10
N PHE A 232 2.90 4.28 16.43
CA PHE A 232 1.71 4.19 17.27
C PHE A 232 0.73 5.33 16.99
N LEU A 233 1.23 6.53 16.73
CA LEU A 233 0.41 7.70 16.39
C LEU A 233 0.02 7.76 14.91
N SER A 234 0.45 6.81 14.07
CA SER A 234 0.11 6.79 12.65
C SER A 234 -1.40 6.88 12.33
N PRO A 235 -2.36 6.37 13.13
CA PRO A 235 -3.79 6.54 12.84
C PRO A 235 -4.26 8.00 12.85
N VAL A 236 -3.55 8.91 13.54
CA VAL A 236 -3.84 10.35 13.54
C VAL A 236 -3.82 10.93 12.13
N VAL A 237 -2.99 10.35 11.24
CA VAL A 237 -2.86 10.79 9.85
C VAL A 237 -4.18 10.74 9.08
N LEU A 238 -5.11 9.84 9.44
CA LEU A 238 -6.43 9.74 8.81
C LEU A 238 -7.31 10.98 9.02
N PHE A 239 -6.96 11.83 9.98
CA PHE A 239 -7.69 13.04 10.35
C PHE A 239 -6.93 14.32 9.99
N LEU A 240 -5.67 14.21 9.57
CA LEU A 240 -4.88 15.35 9.11
C LEU A 240 -5.42 15.88 7.78
N LYS A 241 -5.23 17.19 7.56
CA LYS A 241 -5.65 17.89 6.36
C LYS A 241 -4.53 18.76 5.81
N ASP A 242 -4.61 19.04 4.51
CA ASP A 242 -3.77 20.01 3.81
C ASP A 242 -2.27 19.82 4.09
N LYS A 243 -1.57 20.89 4.49
CA LYS A 243 -0.13 20.88 4.76
C LYS A 243 0.31 19.86 5.80
N TRP A 244 -0.53 19.56 6.80
CA TRP A 244 -0.19 18.59 7.84
C TRP A 244 -0.23 17.16 7.32
N LEU A 245 -1.20 16.87 6.44
CA LEU A 245 -1.26 15.57 5.76
C LEU A 245 -0.03 15.38 4.86
N TYR A 246 0.33 16.39 4.06
CA TYR A 246 1.53 16.31 3.22
C TYR A 246 2.83 16.20 4.03
N GLY A 247 2.90 16.89 5.17
CA GLY A 247 4.01 16.75 6.12
C GLY A 247 4.13 15.32 6.66
N ALA A 248 3.02 14.68 7.02
CA ALA A 248 3.01 13.29 7.47
C ALA A 248 3.44 12.31 6.36
N VAL A 249 2.92 12.48 5.14
CA VAL A 249 3.31 11.66 3.98
C VAL A 249 4.81 11.80 3.71
N ALA A 250 5.34 13.03 3.70
CA ALA A 250 6.77 13.30 3.51
C ALA A 250 7.62 12.69 4.64
N PHE A 251 7.17 12.81 5.89
CA PHE A 251 7.83 12.22 7.04
C PHE A 251 7.96 10.69 6.90
N PHE A 252 6.88 9.96 6.60
CA PHE A 252 6.93 8.51 6.44
C PHE A 252 7.75 8.09 5.22
N PHE A 253 7.70 8.86 4.13
CA PHE A 253 8.56 8.62 2.98
C PHE A 253 10.06 8.78 3.34
N LEU A 254 10.42 9.85 4.03
CA LEU A 254 11.79 10.11 4.48
C LEU A 254 12.26 9.06 5.50
N PHE A 255 11.39 8.65 6.42
CA PHE A 255 11.67 7.57 7.36
C PHE A 255 12.07 6.28 6.64
N HIS A 256 11.31 5.87 5.62
CA HIS A 256 11.63 4.68 4.82
C HIS A 256 12.87 4.85 3.97
N LEU A 257 13.05 6.02 3.35
CA LEU A 257 14.25 6.33 2.59
C LEU A 257 15.50 6.26 3.47
N MET A 258 15.47 6.86 4.66
CA MET A 258 16.59 6.81 5.60
C MET A 258 16.84 5.40 6.11
N THR A 259 15.79 4.62 6.38
CA THR A 259 15.92 3.21 6.75
C THR A 259 16.60 2.40 5.65
N TYR A 260 16.24 2.64 4.38
CA TYR A 260 16.87 2.01 3.23
C TYR A 260 18.33 2.41 3.08
N LEU A 261 18.64 3.71 3.15
CA LEU A 261 20.01 4.22 3.02
C LEU A 261 20.92 3.77 4.16
N ALA A 262 20.37 3.61 5.37
CA ALA A 262 21.13 3.21 6.55
C ALA A 262 21.30 1.69 6.65
N LEU A 263 20.25 0.91 6.34
CA LEU A 263 20.20 -0.52 6.66
C LEU A 263 19.97 -1.44 5.45
N GLY A 264 19.76 -0.88 4.25
CA GLY A 264 19.34 -1.64 3.07
C GLY A 264 17.96 -2.30 3.22
N ILE A 265 17.16 -1.88 4.21
CA ILE A 265 15.82 -2.41 4.48
C ILE A 265 14.80 -1.48 3.82
N HIS A 266 13.87 -2.03 3.06
CA HIS A 266 12.82 -1.25 2.41
C HIS A 266 11.43 -1.76 2.76
N PHE A 267 10.46 -0.86 2.72
CA PHE A 267 9.03 -1.13 2.91
C PHE A 267 8.23 -0.60 1.71
N LEU A 268 8.83 -0.67 0.51
CA LEU A 268 8.25 -0.12 -0.72
C LEU A 268 6.78 -0.50 -0.97
N PRO A 269 6.32 -1.73 -0.67
CA PRO A 269 4.91 -2.12 -0.81
C PRO A 269 3.94 -1.26 0.03
N THR A 270 4.35 -0.84 1.23
CA THR A 270 3.58 0.14 2.02
C THR A 270 3.82 1.57 1.53
N VAL A 271 5.06 1.91 1.15
CA VAL A 271 5.41 3.27 0.68
C VAL A 271 4.58 3.69 -0.53
N ILE A 272 4.42 2.82 -1.54
CA ILE A 272 3.61 3.14 -2.72
C ILE A 272 2.14 3.41 -2.35
N CYS A 273 1.63 2.74 -1.31
CA CYS A 273 0.25 2.89 -0.86
C CYS A 273 -0.03 4.24 -0.18
N TRP A 274 1.01 4.97 0.26
CA TRP A 274 0.86 6.36 0.71
C TRP A 274 0.31 7.29 -0.38
N ALA A 275 0.44 6.91 -1.66
CA ALA A 275 -0.18 7.63 -2.76
C ALA A 275 -1.72 7.77 -2.60
N ALA A 276 -2.38 6.88 -1.85
CA ALA A 276 -3.81 6.96 -1.56
C ALA A 276 -4.20 8.23 -0.74
N PHE A 277 -3.25 8.87 -0.06
CA PHE A 277 -3.46 10.13 0.67
C PHE A 277 -3.31 11.37 -0.20
N LEU A 278 -2.75 11.22 -1.41
CA LEU A 278 -2.41 12.34 -2.28
C LEU A 278 -3.54 12.66 -3.27
N PRO A 279 -3.70 13.92 -3.71
CA PRO A 279 -4.65 14.31 -4.75
C PRO A 279 -4.14 13.92 -6.15
N LEU A 280 -4.08 12.63 -6.43
CA LEU A 280 -3.46 12.07 -7.65
C LEU A 280 -4.13 12.50 -8.96
N GLU A 281 -5.39 12.93 -8.94
CA GLU A 281 -6.07 13.52 -10.09
C GLU A 281 -5.34 14.75 -10.63
N LYS A 282 -4.55 15.44 -9.80
CA LYS A 282 -3.72 16.59 -10.23
C LYS A 282 -2.56 16.19 -11.14
N LEU A 283 -2.22 14.91 -11.21
CA LEU A 283 -1.21 14.37 -12.12
C LEU A 283 -1.75 14.12 -13.54
N VAL A 284 -3.08 14.20 -13.73
CA VAL A 284 -3.69 14.00 -15.04
C VAL A 284 -3.36 15.20 -15.95
N PRO A 285 -2.84 14.98 -17.17
CA PRO A 285 -2.53 16.05 -18.10
C PRO A 285 -3.72 16.97 -18.39
N LYS A 286 -3.48 18.28 -18.48
CA LYS A 286 -4.53 19.31 -18.69
C LYS A 286 -5.42 19.06 -19.93
N ARG A 287 -4.89 18.40 -20.97
CA ARG A 287 -5.67 18.01 -22.16
C ARG A 287 -6.85 17.08 -21.86
N PHE A 288 -6.84 16.39 -20.72
CA PHE A 288 -7.94 15.55 -20.25
C PHE A 288 -8.84 16.25 -19.23
N THR A 289 -8.45 17.42 -18.73
CA THR A 289 -9.24 18.25 -17.81
C THR A 289 -10.04 19.32 -18.55
N SER A 290 -9.61 19.73 -19.75
CA SER A 290 -10.40 20.59 -20.64
C SER A 290 -11.54 19.78 -21.25
N THR A 291 -12.71 19.85 -20.62
CA THR A 291 -13.96 19.64 -21.36
C THR A 291 -14.06 20.74 -22.42
N GLY A 292 -14.35 20.36 -23.66
CA GLY A 292 -14.14 21.20 -24.83
C GLY A 292 -14.88 22.53 -24.81
N THR A 293 -14.13 23.59 -25.06
CA THR A 293 -14.59 24.75 -25.83
C THR A 293 -13.86 24.69 -27.16
N ALA A 294 -14.46 23.98 -28.12
CA ALA A 294 -14.18 24.12 -29.55
C ALA A 294 -15.54 24.14 -30.25
#